data_AF-A0A8J6PMF4-F1
#
_entry.id   AF-A0A8J6PMF4-F1
#
_cell.length_a   1.000
_cell.length_b   1.000
_cell.length_c   1.000
_cell.angle_alpha   90.00
_cell.angle_beta   90.00
_cell.angle_gamma   90.00
#
_symmetry.space_group_name_H-M   'P 1'
#
loop_
_entity.id
_entity.type
_entity.pdbx_description
1 polymer ?
#
loop_
_entity_poly.entity_id
_entity_poly.type
_entity_poly.pdbx_seq_one_letter_code
_entity_poly.pdbx_strand_id
1 'polypeptide(L)'
;VASIGLIQERAIRRGEALTEQLQGALNSRVVIEQAKGAVAQARGVSVDDAFASIRSFARSHNRRLIDVAHAIVATPATAEYLP
;
A
#
# COMPACT_ATOMS: atom_id res chain seq x y z
N VAL A 1 -12.27 40.95 -11.21
CA VAL A 1 -12.53 40.20 -9.95
C VAL A 1 -12.91 38.73 -10.21
N ALA A 2 -13.65 38.39 -11.28
CA ALA A 2 -13.96 36.98 -11.64
C ALA A 2 -12.73 36.09 -11.95
N SER A 3 -11.62 36.67 -12.43
CA SER A 3 -10.40 35.93 -12.81
C SER A 3 -9.62 35.36 -11.61
N ILE A 4 -9.71 36.01 -10.44
CA ILE A 4 -8.98 35.59 -9.23
C ILE A 4 -9.65 34.35 -8.63
N GLY A 5 -11.00 34.30 -8.62
CA GLY A 5 -11.76 33.16 -8.12
C GLY A 5 -11.45 31.85 -8.86
N LEU A 6 -11.35 31.90 -10.21
CA LEU A 6 -11.05 30.71 -11.02
C LEU A 6 -9.61 30.19 -10.86
N ILE A 7 -8.63 31.08 -10.65
CA ILE A 7 -7.24 30.67 -10.39
C ILE A 7 -7.13 30.05 -8.99
N GLN A 8 -7.81 30.64 -8.00
CA GLN A 8 -7.79 30.17 -6.63
C GLN A 8 -8.49 28.81 -6.47
N GLU A 9 -9.62 28.61 -7.14
CA GLU A 9 -10.32 27.31 -7.16
C GLU A 9 -9.44 26.19 -7.76
N ARG A 10 -8.71 26.47 -8.85
CA ARG A 10 -7.78 25.48 -9.43
C ARG A 10 -6.60 25.16 -8.52
N ALA A 11 -6.08 26.16 -7.80
CA ALA A 11 -5.01 25.96 -6.84
C ALA A 11 -5.47 25.09 -5.65
N ILE A 12 -6.68 25.33 -5.13
CA ILE A 12 -7.28 24.54 -4.06
C ILE A 12 -7.48 23.09 -4.50
N ARG A 13 -8.15 22.84 -5.64
CA ARG A 13 -8.37 21.46 -6.14
C ARG A 13 -7.07 20.69 -6.39
N ARG A 14 -6.01 21.37 -6.85
CA ARG A 14 -4.69 20.74 -7.04
C ARG A 14 -4.03 20.40 -5.69
N GLY A 15 -4.16 21.27 -4.70
CA GLY A 15 -3.69 21.03 -3.34
C GLY A 15 -4.41 19.84 -2.67
N GLU A 16 -5.72 19.76 -2.85
CA GLU A 16 -6.55 18.64 -2.37
C GLU A 16 -6.12 17.32 -3.05
N ALA A 17 -6.00 17.30 -4.38
CA ALA A 17 -5.56 16.11 -5.11
C ALA A 17 -4.15 15.65 -4.73
N LEU A 18 -3.21 16.58 -4.51
CA LEU A 18 -1.86 16.23 -4.05
C LEU A 18 -1.88 15.66 -2.64
N THR A 19 -2.67 16.26 -1.75
CA THR A 19 -2.87 15.77 -0.38
C THR A 19 -3.43 14.34 -0.38
N GLU A 20 -4.45 14.07 -1.20
CA GLU A 20 -5.02 12.74 -1.37
C GLU A 20 -4.02 11.72 -1.91
N GLN A 21 -3.22 12.10 -2.91
CA GLN A 21 -2.18 11.23 -3.48
C GLN A 21 -1.12 10.88 -2.44
N LEU A 22 -0.65 11.86 -1.67
CA LEU A 22 0.34 11.66 -0.61
C LEU A 22 -0.23 10.79 0.51
N GLN A 23 -1.47 11.04 0.93
CA GLN A 23 -2.14 10.22 1.94
C GLN A 23 -2.34 8.79 1.45
N GLY A 24 -2.72 8.59 0.19
CA GLY A 24 -2.81 7.27 -0.44
C GLY A 24 -1.48 6.54 -0.49
N ALA A 25 -0.38 7.24 -0.78
CA ALA A 25 0.96 6.68 -0.79
C ALA A 25 1.44 6.29 0.63
N LEU A 26 1.18 7.13 1.64
CA LEU A 26 1.50 6.84 3.04
C LEU A 26 0.72 5.64 3.58
N ASN A 27 -0.60 5.61 3.33
CA ASN A 27 -1.47 4.50 3.72
C ASN A 27 -0.98 3.19 3.07
N SER A 28 -0.55 3.25 1.81
CA SER A 28 0.00 2.09 1.11
C SER A 28 1.29 1.56 1.75
N ARG A 29 2.18 2.46 2.20
CA ARG A 29 3.44 2.07 2.85
C ARG A 29 3.19 1.34 4.17
N VAL A 30 2.33 1.89 5.03
CA VAL A 30 2.06 1.29 6.36
C VAL A 30 1.55 -0.14 6.22
N VAL A 31 0.56 -0.36 5.35
CA VAL A 31 -0.04 -1.69 5.14
C VAL A 31 0.99 -2.68 4.58
N ILE A 32 1.84 -2.24 3.66
CA ILE A 32 2.91 -3.10 3.12
C ILE A 32 3.92 -3.48 4.19
N GLU A 33 4.36 -2.54 5.05
CA GLU A 33 5.30 -2.86 6.14
C GLU A 33 4.67 -3.83 7.17
N GLN A 34 3.39 -3.64 7.51
CA GLN A 34 2.66 -4.56 8.39
C GLN A 34 2.58 -5.97 7.80
N ALA A 35 2.26 -6.08 6.50
CA ALA A 35 2.20 -7.36 5.83
C ALA A 35 3.56 -8.07 5.79
N LYS A 36 4.65 -7.35 5.52
CA LYS A 36 6.01 -7.90 5.60
C LYS A 36 6.32 -8.43 7.00
N GLY A 37 6.01 -7.65 8.04
CA GLY A 37 6.23 -8.05 9.43
C GLY A 37 5.46 -9.32 9.80
N ALA A 38 4.20 -9.41 9.41
CA ALA A 38 3.36 -10.59 9.65
C ALA A 38 3.94 -11.85 8.97
N VAL A 39 4.34 -11.75 7.70
CA VAL A 39 4.93 -12.89 6.96
C VAL A 39 6.31 -13.27 7.50
N ALA A 40 7.16 -12.28 7.81
CA ALA A 40 8.48 -12.50 8.40
C ALA A 40 8.38 -13.24 9.74
N GLN A 41 7.46 -12.81 10.60
CA GLN A 41 7.20 -13.45 11.88
C GLN A 41 6.62 -14.86 11.72
N ALA A 42 5.63 -15.04 10.83
CA ALA A 42 4.97 -16.33 10.63
C ALA A 42 5.93 -17.39 10.04
N ARG A 43 6.81 -17.00 9.11
CA ARG A 43 7.70 -17.93 8.40
C ARG A 43 9.11 -17.99 8.99
N GLY A 44 9.45 -17.15 9.97
CA GLY A 44 10.79 -17.07 10.54
C GLY A 44 11.87 -16.61 9.55
N VAL A 45 11.50 -15.72 8.62
CA VAL A 45 12.38 -15.21 7.55
C VAL A 45 12.70 -13.73 7.72
N SER A 46 13.64 -13.21 6.94
CA SER A 46 13.93 -11.77 6.93
C SER A 46 12.75 -10.97 6.36
N VAL A 47 12.66 -9.69 6.72
CA VAL A 47 11.66 -8.75 6.18
C VAL A 47 11.80 -8.59 4.66
N ASP A 48 13.03 -8.68 4.14
CA ASP A 48 13.31 -8.61 2.70
C ASP A 48 12.84 -9.86 1.96
N ASP A 49 13.06 -11.05 2.53
CA ASP A 49 12.57 -12.32 1.96
C ASP A 49 11.04 -12.39 2.00
N ALA A 50 10.43 -11.91 3.09
CA ALA A 50 8.99 -11.76 3.19
C ALA A 50 8.46 -10.84 2.08
N PHE A 51 9.10 -9.69 1.86
CA PHE A 51 8.70 -8.77 0.80
C PHE A 51 8.83 -9.38 -0.60
N ALA A 52 9.93 -10.09 -0.86
CA ALA A 52 10.13 -10.81 -2.12
C ALA A 52 9.02 -11.84 -2.37
N SER A 53 8.62 -12.57 -1.34
CA SER A 53 7.53 -13.57 -1.40
C SER A 53 6.18 -12.91 -1.70
N ILE A 54 5.82 -11.83 -0.99
CA ILE A 54 4.58 -11.07 -1.23
C ILE A 54 4.56 -10.53 -2.67
N ARG A 55 5.68 -9.99 -3.14
CA ARG A 55 5.80 -9.46 -4.51
C ARG A 55 5.69 -10.56 -5.56
N SER A 56 6.32 -11.71 -5.33
CA SER A 56 6.26 -12.88 -6.22
C SER A 56 4.82 -13.36 -6.36
N PHE A 57 4.12 -13.53 -5.24
CA PHE A 57 2.71 -13.92 -5.20
C PHE A 57 1.82 -12.92 -5.94
N ALA A 58 1.97 -11.62 -5.67
CA ALA A 58 1.21 -10.58 -6.35
C ALA A 58 1.39 -10.64 -7.87
N ARG A 59 2.63 -10.85 -8.33
CA ARG A 59 2.95 -10.92 -9.77
C ARG A 59 2.43 -12.20 -10.43
N SER A 60 2.58 -13.36 -9.80
CA SER A 60 2.10 -14.63 -10.36
C SER A 60 0.57 -14.72 -10.41
N HIS A 61 -0.13 -13.97 -9.56
CA HIS A 61 -1.59 -13.92 -9.51
C HIS A 61 -2.20 -12.67 -10.17
N ASN A 62 -1.40 -11.83 -10.84
CA ASN A 62 -1.85 -10.56 -11.44
C ASN A 62 -2.63 -9.66 -10.47
N ARG A 63 -2.20 -9.59 -9.19
CA ARG A 63 -2.79 -8.74 -8.15
C ARG A 63 -1.90 -7.56 -7.85
N ARG A 64 -2.49 -6.44 -7.41
CA ARG A 64 -1.69 -5.32 -6.89
C ARG A 64 -1.08 -5.72 -5.56
N LEU A 65 0.17 -5.32 -5.34
CA LEU A 65 0.91 -5.61 -4.11
C LEU A 65 0.14 -5.15 -2.85
N ILE A 66 -0.49 -3.98 -2.93
CA ILE A 66 -1.28 -3.43 -1.82
C ILE A 66 -2.51 -4.28 -1.50
N ASP A 67 -3.17 -4.87 -2.48
CA ASP A 67 -4.33 -5.74 -2.26
C ASP A 67 -3.91 -7.07 -1.58
N VAL A 68 -2.72 -7.56 -1.90
CA VAL A 68 -2.13 -8.74 -1.23
C VAL A 68 -1.75 -8.37 0.21
N ALA A 69 -1.14 -7.22 0.43
CA ALA A 69 -0.79 -6.74 1.77
C ALA A 69 -2.04 -6.56 2.66
N HIS A 70 -3.12 -6.00 2.11
CA HIS A 70 -4.41 -5.92 2.81
C HIS A 70 -4.96 -7.30 3.19
N ALA A 71 -4.88 -8.29 2.30
CA ALA A 71 -5.33 -9.65 2.59
C ALA A 71 -4.53 -10.30 3.72
N ILE A 72 -3.20 -10.10 3.73
CA ILE A 72 -2.30 -10.61 4.78
C ILE A 72 -2.66 -9.98 6.13
N VAL A 73 -2.82 -8.66 6.19
CA VAL A 73 -3.13 -7.94 7.44
C VAL A 73 -4.54 -8.28 7.94
N ALA A 74 -5.51 -8.46 7.05
CA ALA A 74 -6.88 -8.81 7.41
C ALA A 74 -7.03 -10.25 7.93
N THR A 75 -6.14 -11.17 7.55
CA THR A 75 -6.19 -12.56 7.98
C THR A 75 -4.77 -13.07 8.24
N PRO A 76 -4.25 -12.94 9.47
CA PRO A 76 -2.89 -13.33 9.81
C PRO A 76 -2.54 -14.79 9.48
N ALA A 77 -3.54 -15.70 9.50
CA ALA A 77 -3.36 -17.09 9.07
C ALA A 77 -2.93 -17.23 7.60
N THR A 78 -3.23 -16.26 6.72
CA THR A 78 -2.74 -16.26 5.33
C THR A 78 -1.25 -15.95 5.22
N ALA A 79 -0.64 -15.36 6.25
CA ALA A 79 0.81 -15.10 6.27
C ALA A 79 1.63 -16.40 6.35
N GLU A 80 1.06 -17.44 6.96
CA GLU A 80 1.67 -18.76 7.14
C GLU A 80 1.59 -19.61 5.84
N TYR A 81 0.57 -19.36 5.01
CA TYR A 81 0.29 -20.08 3.76
C TYR A 81 0.58 -19.27 2.48
N LEU A 82 1.22 -18.11 2.60
CA LEU A 82 1.74 -17.42 1.43
C LEU A 82 2.83 -18.33 0.82
N PRO A 83 2.70 -18.82 -0.43
CA PRO A 83 3.76 -19.63 -1.03
C PRO A 83 5.08 -18.84 -1.08
#